data_AF-A0A9E6AX40-F1
#
_entry.id   AF-A0A9E6AX40-F1
#
_cell.length_a   1.000
_cell.length_b   1.000
_cell.length_c   1.000
_cell.angle_alpha   90.00
_cell.angle_beta   90.00
_cell.angle_gamma   90.00
#
_symmetry.space_group_name_H-M   'P 1'
#
loop_
_entity.id
_entity.type
_entity.pdbx_description
1 polymer ?
#
loop_
_entity_poly.entity_id
_entity_poly.type
_entity_poly.pdbx_seq_one_letter_code
_entity_poly.pdbx_strand_id
1 'polypeptide(L)'
;MSNFHTLDDYDLSGKRVLLRVDLNVPFLDGAVSDTTRIDRVANTIKELSDKGAIVLMLAHFGRPNGAVVADMSLAPVAPVVAKIINKPVIFVATDWIDNAVADATKNAKAGEIYLLENTRFHAGETENDAELAKKMAALGDI
;
A
#
# COMPACT_ATOMS: atom_id res chain seq x y z
N MET A 1 28.65 -2.29 -5.34
CA MET A 1 27.21 -2.01 -5.31
C MET A 1 26.52 -3.33 -5.05
N SER A 2 25.66 -3.42 -4.04
CA SER A 2 24.88 -4.65 -3.79
C SER A 2 24.00 -4.94 -5.00
N ASN A 3 23.98 -6.19 -5.46
CA ASN A 3 23.13 -6.62 -6.56
C ASN A 3 21.71 -6.83 -6.01
N PHE A 4 20.87 -5.81 -6.08
CA PHE A 4 19.47 -5.92 -5.67
C PHE A 4 18.66 -6.56 -6.80
N HIS A 5 17.73 -7.44 -6.44
CA HIS A 5 16.72 -7.87 -7.40
C HIS A 5 15.79 -6.70 -7.75
N THR A 6 15.43 -6.59 -9.02
CA THR A 6 14.49 -5.59 -9.54
C THR A 6 13.19 -6.26 -10.00
N LEU A 7 12.20 -5.46 -10.40
CA LEU A 7 10.93 -5.98 -10.94
C LEU A 7 11.11 -6.83 -12.21
N ASP A 8 12.25 -6.72 -12.89
CA ASP A 8 12.55 -7.49 -14.10
C ASP A 8 13.04 -8.91 -13.78
N ASP A 9 13.37 -9.20 -12.52
CA ASP A 9 13.81 -10.52 -12.07
C ASP A 9 12.66 -11.47 -11.67
N TYR A 10 11.40 -10.99 -11.72
CA TYR A 10 10.23 -11.73 -11.22
C TYR A 10 9.13 -11.89 -12.27
N ASP A 11 8.46 -13.04 -12.25
CA ASP A 11 7.15 -13.22 -12.91
C ASP A 11 6.04 -12.73 -11.98
N LEU A 12 5.45 -11.60 -12.33
CA LEU A 12 4.51 -10.85 -11.50
C LEU A 12 3.05 -11.17 -11.82
N SER A 13 2.76 -11.87 -12.92
CA SER A 13 1.40 -12.07 -13.40
C SER A 13 0.59 -12.92 -12.42
N GLY A 14 -0.55 -12.38 -11.96
CA GLY A 14 -1.43 -13.03 -10.99
C GLY A 14 -0.84 -13.15 -9.57
N LYS A 15 0.35 -12.61 -9.30
CA LYS A 15 0.95 -12.58 -7.96
C LYS A 15 0.45 -11.40 -7.16
N ARG A 16 0.23 -11.61 -5.86
CA ARG A 16 -0.02 -10.54 -4.89
C ARG A 16 1.32 -9.95 -4.48
N VAL A 17 1.54 -8.68 -4.80
CA VAL A 17 2.80 -7.98 -4.52
C VAL A 17 2.56 -6.99 -3.39
N LEU A 18 3.29 -7.15 -2.27
CA LEU A 18 3.30 -6.20 -1.16
C LEU A 18 4.23 -5.04 -1.52
N LEU A 19 3.65 -3.94 -2.01
CA LEU A 19 4.43 -2.78 -2.42
C LEU A 19 4.52 -1.76 -1.29
N ARG A 20 5.66 -1.72 -0.59
CA ARG A 20 5.95 -0.64 0.37
C ARG A 20 6.25 0.66 -0.36
N VAL A 21 5.41 1.68 -0.15
CA VAL A 21 5.53 3.01 -0.77
C VAL A 21 5.55 4.13 0.27
N ASP A 22 6.18 5.25 -0.08
CA ASP A 22 6.08 6.48 0.69
C ASP A 22 4.93 7.34 0.15
N LEU A 23 3.80 7.31 0.84
CA LEU A 23 2.63 8.15 0.57
C LEU A 23 2.38 9.15 1.71
N ASN A 24 3.38 9.43 2.55
CA ASN A 24 3.25 10.38 3.63
C ASN A 24 3.34 11.82 3.07
N VAL A 25 2.22 12.29 2.52
CA VAL A 25 2.07 13.57 1.81
C VAL A 25 1.49 14.66 2.73
N PRO A 26 1.83 15.94 2.52
CA PRO A 26 1.22 17.02 3.28
C PRO A 26 -0.25 17.21 2.88
N PHE A 27 -1.06 17.61 3.87
CA PHE A 27 -2.46 17.99 3.68
C PHE A 27 -2.65 19.48 3.95
N LEU A 28 -3.57 20.10 3.21
CA LEU A 28 -4.09 21.44 3.45
C LEU A 28 -5.62 21.37 3.31
N ASP A 29 -6.34 21.86 4.31
CA ASP A 29 -7.82 21.90 4.33
C ASP A 29 -8.48 20.54 4.00
N GLY A 30 -7.91 19.45 4.50
CA GLY A 30 -8.43 18.09 4.31
C GLY A 30 -8.12 17.45 2.95
N ALA A 31 -7.32 18.10 2.11
CA ALA A 31 -6.89 17.59 0.81
C ALA A 31 -5.36 17.47 0.71
N VAL A 32 -4.88 16.54 -0.12
CA VAL A 32 -3.45 16.41 -0.45
C VAL A 32 -2.99 17.70 -1.13
N SER A 33 -1.98 18.36 -0.57
CA SER A 33 -1.47 19.65 -1.06
C SER A 33 -0.21 19.52 -1.94
N ASP A 34 0.51 18.40 -1.83
CA ASP A 34 1.68 18.10 -2.66
C ASP A 34 1.68 16.61 -3.07
N THR A 35 1.69 16.36 -4.38
CA THR A 35 1.65 15.01 -4.96
C THR A 35 3.03 14.41 -5.25
N THR A 36 4.12 15.14 -5.02
CA THR A 36 5.48 14.75 -5.41
C THR A 36 5.85 13.32 -5.00
N ARG A 37 5.43 12.88 -3.80
CA ARG A 37 5.69 11.51 -3.33
C ARG A 37 4.87 10.46 -4.08
N ILE A 38 3.62 10.77 -4.41
CA ILE A 38 2.74 9.92 -5.21
C ILE A 38 3.30 9.80 -6.64
N ASP A 39 3.71 10.92 -7.23
CA ASP A 39 4.26 10.97 -8.59
C ASP A 39 5.52 10.10 -8.73
N ARG A 40 6.36 10.05 -7.69
CA ARG A 40 7.59 9.25 -7.67
C ARG A 40 7.35 7.74 -7.69
N VAL A 41 6.27 7.26 -7.07
CA VAL A 41 5.94 5.83 -7.01
C VAL A 41 4.95 5.40 -8.10
N ALA A 42 4.32 6.36 -8.79
CA ALA A 42 3.28 6.13 -9.78
C ALA A 42 3.70 5.15 -10.88
N ASN A 43 4.93 5.26 -11.40
CA ASN A 43 5.41 4.38 -12.46
C ASN A 43 5.55 2.93 -11.99
N THR A 44 6.07 2.71 -10.77
CA THR A 44 6.20 1.38 -10.17
C THR A 44 4.84 0.71 -9.97
N ILE A 45 3.84 1.46 -9.48
CA ILE A 45 2.47 0.96 -9.29
C ILE A 45 1.85 0.55 -10.63
N LYS A 46 1.98 1.41 -11.65
CA LYS A 46 1.47 1.12 -13.01
C LYS A 46 2.15 -0.10 -13.60
N GLU A 47 3.48 -0.18 -13.53
CA GLU A 47 4.24 -1.30 -14.10
C GLU A 47 3.83 -2.64 -13.49
N LEU A 48 3.71 -2.73 -12.16
CA LEU A 48 3.24 -3.94 -11.50
C LEU A 48 1.83 -4.32 -11.95
N SER A 49 0.91 -3.37 -11.97
CA SER A 49 -0.47 -3.57 -12.44
C SER A 49 -0.53 -4.00 -13.91
N ASP A 50 0.26 -3.36 -14.79
CA ASP A 50 0.33 -3.65 -16.23
C ASP A 50 0.96 -5.02 -16.50
N LYS A 51 1.91 -5.46 -15.66
CA LYS A 51 2.46 -6.84 -15.65
C LYS A 51 1.48 -7.87 -15.06
N GLY A 52 0.28 -7.46 -14.64
CA GLY A 52 -0.76 -8.34 -14.14
C GLY A 52 -0.66 -8.70 -12.65
N ALA A 53 0.18 -8.02 -11.89
CA ALA A 53 0.24 -8.19 -10.44
C ALA A 53 -1.04 -7.67 -9.77
N ILE A 54 -1.41 -8.31 -8.67
CA ILE A 54 -2.36 -7.76 -7.70
C ILE A 54 -1.55 -6.92 -6.72
N VAL A 55 -1.64 -5.60 -6.82
CA VAL A 55 -0.77 -4.68 -6.07
C VAL A 55 -1.41 -4.34 -4.73
N LEU A 56 -0.76 -4.67 -3.63
CA LEU A 56 -1.16 -4.32 -2.26
C LEU A 56 -0.20 -3.26 -1.71
N MET A 57 -0.59 -2.00 -1.77
CA MET A 57 0.26 -0.90 -1.32
C MET A 57 0.25 -0.77 0.19
N LEU A 58 1.44 -0.83 0.79
CA LEU A 58 1.70 -0.60 2.20
C LEU A 58 2.29 0.80 2.36
N ALA A 59 1.62 1.68 3.09
CA ALA A 59 2.14 3.02 3.40
C ALA A 59 1.89 3.39 4.86
N HIS A 60 2.66 4.35 5.34
CA HIS A 60 2.37 5.01 6.61
C HIS A 60 1.99 6.46 6.35
N PHE A 61 1.25 7.04 7.29
CA PHE A 61 0.95 8.46 7.29
C PHE A 61 1.06 9.03 8.71
N GLY A 62 1.78 10.14 8.87
CA GLY A 62 1.99 10.74 10.17
C GLY A 62 2.61 9.78 11.20
N ARG A 63 2.28 10.00 12.48
CA ARG A 63 2.78 9.23 13.63
C ARG A 63 1.63 8.96 14.60
N PRO A 64 0.76 7.98 14.29
CA PRO A 64 -0.40 7.65 15.12
C PRO A 64 -0.05 6.81 16.36
N ASN A 65 1.23 6.47 16.58
CA ASN A 65 1.73 5.73 17.75
C ASN A 65 0.97 4.41 18.03
N GLY A 66 0.62 3.65 16.99
CA GLY A 66 -0.04 2.36 17.14
C GLY A 66 -1.54 2.43 17.47
N ALA A 67 -2.18 3.58 17.25
CA ALA A 67 -3.62 3.75 17.42
C ALA A 67 -4.30 4.12 16.10
N VAL A 68 -5.57 3.77 15.95
CA VAL A 68 -6.37 4.22 14.80
C VAL A 68 -6.76 5.69 15.01
N VAL A 69 -6.27 6.56 14.13
CA VAL A 69 -6.52 8.01 14.16
C VAL A 69 -7.12 8.42 12.82
N ALA A 70 -8.39 8.83 12.80
CA ALA A 70 -9.13 9.12 11.57
C ALA A 70 -8.40 10.12 10.64
N ASP A 71 -7.84 11.19 11.22
CA ASP A 71 -7.09 12.22 10.50
C ASP A 71 -5.76 11.71 9.89
N MET A 72 -5.31 10.52 10.30
CA MET A 72 -4.12 9.86 9.77
C MET A 72 -4.47 8.62 8.92
N SER A 73 -5.71 8.53 8.44
CA SER A 73 -6.11 7.52 7.46
C SER A 73 -5.53 7.81 6.07
N LEU A 74 -5.26 6.75 5.31
CA LEU A 74 -4.87 6.82 3.90
C LEU A 74 -6.06 6.89 2.93
N ALA A 75 -7.30 6.79 3.43
CA ALA A 75 -8.51 6.86 2.61
C ALA A 75 -8.56 8.08 1.68
N PRO A 76 -8.18 9.31 2.12
CA PRO A 76 -8.19 10.48 1.24
C PRO A 76 -7.08 10.46 0.17
N VAL A 77 -6.03 9.66 0.38
CA VAL A 77 -4.89 9.53 -0.55
C VAL A 77 -5.24 8.60 -1.71
N ALA A 78 -6.04 7.55 -1.48
CA ALA A 78 -6.45 6.57 -2.50
C ALA A 78 -7.00 7.19 -3.80
N PRO A 79 -7.98 8.12 -3.79
CA PRO A 79 -8.49 8.73 -5.02
C PRO A 79 -7.45 9.60 -5.74
N VAL A 80 -6.49 10.20 -5.01
CA VAL A 80 -5.41 11.01 -5.60
C VAL A 80 -4.43 10.11 -6.33
N VAL A 81 -4.05 8.98 -5.72
CA VAL A 81 -3.22 7.95 -6.38
C VAL A 81 -3.91 7.46 -7.64
N ALA A 82 -5.19 7.07 -7.55
CA ALA A 82 -5.98 6.59 -8.69
C ALA A 82 -5.98 7.56 -9.87
N LYS A 83 -6.15 8.86 -9.59
CA LYS A 83 -6.10 9.92 -10.60
C LYS A 83 -4.72 10.04 -11.26
N ILE A 84 -3.65 10.01 -10.47
CA ILE A 84 -2.27 10.16 -10.98
C ILE A 84 -1.85 8.97 -11.85
N ILE A 85 -2.20 7.75 -11.43
CA ILE A 85 -1.85 6.55 -12.18
C ILE A 85 -2.85 6.22 -13.31
N ASN A 86 -3.97 6.95 -13.38
CA ASN A 86 -5.09 6.73 -14.30
C ASN A 86 -5.62 5.28 -14.27
N LYS A 87 -5.74 4.71 -13.06
CA LYS A 87 -6.27 3.36 -12.80
C LYS A 87 -7.08 3.37 -11.50
N PRO A 88 -8.12 2.53 -11.37
CA PRO A 88 -8.85 2.37 -10.10
C PRO A 88 -7.92 1.92 -8.97
N VAL A 89 -8.09 2.50 -7.78
CA VAL A 89 -7.43 2.07 -6.54
C VAL A 89 -8.51 1.77 -5.52
N ILE A 90 -8.49 0.55 -4.97
CA ILE A 90 -9.42 0.09 -3.94
C ILE A 90 -8.80 0.39 -2.58
N PHE A 91 -9.43 1.24 -1.79
CA PHE A 91 -9.01 1.47 -0.41
C PHE A 91 -9.55 0.36 0.51
N VAL A 92 -8.68 -0.18 1.38
CA VAL A 92 -9.04 -1.19 2.37
C VAL A 92 -8.76 -0.66 3.76
N ALA A 93 -9.83 -0.33 4.49
CA ALA A 93 -9.76 -0.01 5.91
C ALA A 93 -9.41 -1.28 6.70
N THR A 94 -8.41 -1.19 7.58
CA THR A 94 -7.99 -2.28 8.48
C THR A 94 -7.29 -1.71 9.71
N ASP A 95 -7.42 -2.39 10.84
CA ASP A 95 -6.62 -2.13 12.04
C ASP A 95 -5.36 -3.03 12.14
N TRP A 96 -5.10 -3.85 11.11
CA TRP A 96 -4.02 -4.85 11.02
C TRP A 96 -4.13 -6.05 11.96
N ILE A 97 -5.21 -6.13 12.73
CA ILE A 97 -5.54 -7.24 13.63
C ILE A 97 -6.74 -8.02 13.07
N ASP A 98 -7.58 -7.36 12.27
CA ASP A 98 -8.70 -7.93 11.52
C ASP A 98 -8.31 -8.79 10.29
N ASN A 99 -9.32 -9.32 9.59
CA ASN A 99 -9.18 -10.07 8.34
C ASN A 99 -9.53 -9.24 7.09
N ALA A 100 -9.68 -7.91 7.21
CA ALA A 100 -10.27 -7.08 6.16
C ALA A 100 -9.49 -7.14 4.84
N VAL A 101 -8.16 -7.21 4.92
CA VAL A 101 -7.29 -7.31 3.73
C VAL A 101 -7.45 -8.65 3.02
N ALA A 102 -7.52 -9.75 3.77
CA ALA A 102 -7.72 -11.08 3.21
C ALA A 102 -9.09 -11.20 2.53
N ASP A 103 -10.13 -10.65 3.16
CA ASP A 103 -11.48 -10.67 2.61
C ASP A 103 -11.61 -9.81 1.34
N ALA A 104 -11.00 -8.61 1.35
CA ALA A 104 -11.00 -7.70 0.20
C ALA A 104 -10.23 -8.25 -1.01
N THR A 105 -9.22 -9.09 -0.79
CA THR A 105 -8.34 -9.62 -1.84
C THR A 105 -8.67 -11.05 -2.26
N LYS A 106 -9.63 -11.72 -1.60
CA LYS A 106 -10.01 -13.11 -1.85
C LYS A 106 -10.32 -13.44 -3.31
N ASN A 107 -10.96 -12.49 -4.01
CA ASN A 107 -11.33 -12.62 -5.42
C ASN A 107 -10.65 -11.55 -6.28
N ALA A 108 -9.49 -11.05 -5.84
CA ALA A 108 -8.73 -10.04 -6.56
C ALA A 108 -8.36 -10.54 -7.96
N LYS A 109 -8.43 -9.64 -8.94
CA LYS A 109 -8.10 -9.91 -10.33
C LYS A 109 -6.71 -9.38 -10.66
N ALA A 110 -6.04 -10.05 -11.59
CA ALA A 110 -4.76 -9.59 -12.12
C ALA A 110 -4.84 -8.12 -12.55
N GLY A 111 -3.88 -7.32 -12.09
CA GLY A 111 -3.78 -5.89 -12.35
C GLY A 111 -4.56 -4.98 -11.39
N GLU A 112 -5.36 -5.53 -10.45
CA GLU A 112 -6.04 -4.71 -9.44
C GLU A 112 -5.06 -4.11 -8.43
N ILE A 113 -5.37 -2.89 -7.99
CA ILE A 113 -4.52 -2.08 -7.11
C ILE A 113 -5.29 -1.74 -5.84
N TYR A 114 -4.69 -2.04 -4.71
CA TYR A 114 -5.23 -1.80 -3.38
C TYR A 114 -4.32 -0.85 -2.61
N LEU A 115 -4.92 0.13 -1.92
CA LEU A 115 -4.26 0.90 -0.88
C LEU A 115 -4.75 0.41 0.47
N LEU A 116 -3.85 -0.19 1.25
CA LEU A 116 -4.18 -0.61 2.61
C LEU A 116 -4.09 0.60 3.54
N GLU A 117 -4.84 0.53 4.64
CA GLU A 117 -4.84 1.56 5.68
C GLU A 117 -3.43 1.78 6.27
N ASN A 118 -3.24 2.88 6.98
CA ASN A 118 -1.97 3.28 7.58
C ASN A 118 -1.32 2.14 8.39
N THR A 119 -0.18 1.65 7.92
CA THR A 119 0.63 0.60 8.60
C THR A 119 0.95 0.92 10.06
N ARG A 120 1.09 2.21 10.41
CA ARG A 120 1.38 2.64 11.79
C ARG A 120 0.17 2.62 12.73
N PHE A 121 -1.02 2.26 12.26
CA PHE A 121 -2.15 1.96 13.15
C PHE A 121 -1.89 0.69 13.97
N HIS A 122 -0.97 -0.18 13.54
CA HIS A 122 -0.48 -1.28 14.38
C HIS A 122 0.76 -0.84 15.16
N ALA A 123 0.77 -1.03 16.48
CA ALA A 123 1.89 -0.65 17.34
C ALA A 123 3.21 -1.38 16.98
N GLY A 124 3.12 -2.61 16.47
CA GLY A 124 4.29 -3.41 16.06
C GLY A 124 5.05 -2.88 14.83
N GLU A 125 4.47 -1.95 14.06
CA GLU A 125 5.10 -1.43 12.82
C GLU A 125 6.40 -0.67 13.10
N THR A 126 6.46 0.13 14.17
CA THR A 126 7.68 0.90 14.51
C THR A 126 8.71 0.06 15.26
N GLU A 127 8.28 -1.05 15.86
CA GLU A 127 9.12 -1.94 16.66
C GLU A 127 9.72 -3.09 15.84
N ASN A 128 9.44 -3.15 14.53
CA ASN A 128 9.80 -4.26 13.65
C ASN A 128 9.32 -5.61 14.22
N ASP A 129 8.07 -5.63 14.68
CA ASP A 129 7.45 -6.81 15.28
C ASP A 129 7.40 -7.97 14.28
N ALA A 130 7.99 -9.10 14.65
CA ALA A 130 8.13 -10.26 13.77
C ALA A 130 6.77 -10.91 13.45
N GLU A 131 5.82 -10.87 14.38
CA GLU A 131 4.49 -11.44 14.16
C GLU A 131 3.68 -10.57 13.19
N LEU A 132 3.76 -9.24 13.30
CA LEU A 132 3.18 -8.33 12.30
C LEU A 132 3.80 -8.56 10.92
N ALA A 133 5.13 -8.63 10.83
CA ALA A 133 5.82 -8.89 9.57
C ALA A 133 5.36 -10.21 8.93
N LYS A 134 5.22 -11.28 9.74
CA LYS A 134 4.73 -12.58 9.28
C LYS A 134 3.27 -12.52 8.79
N LYS A 135 2.40 -11.79 9.49
CA LYS A 135 1.01 -11.56 9.08
C LYS A 135 0.92 -10.79 7.76
N MET A 136 1.68 -9.70 7.62
CA MET A 136 1.74 -8.93 6.38
C MET A 136 2.26 -9.78 5.23
N ALA A 137 3.35 -10.53 5.44
CA ALA A 137 3.93 -11.41 4.42
C ALA A 137 2.95 -12.46 3.91
N ALA A 138 2.06 -12.99 4.76
CA ALA A 138 1.04 -13.97 4.35
C ALA A 138 -0.03 -13.41 3.38
N LEU A 139 -0.13 -12.08 3.24
CA LEU A 139 -1.04 -11.42 2.30
C LEU A 139 -0.49 -11.43 0.86
N GLY A 140 0.83 -11.53 0.71
CA GLY A 140 1.54 -11.45 -0.57
C GLY A 140 2.21 -12.76 -0.97
N ASP A 141 2.59 -12.81 -2.24
CA ASP A 141 3.47 -13.84 -2.79
C ASP A 141 4.89 -13.27 -3.02
N ILE A 142 5.02 -11.93 -3.09
CA ILE A 142 6.25 -11.15 -3.29
C ILE A 142 6.22 -9.93 -2.36
#